data_AF-A0A9D1J1S9-F1
#
_entry.id   AF-A0A9D1J1S9-F1
#
_cell.length_a   1.000
_cell.length_b   1.000
_cell.length_c   1.000
_cell.angle_alpha   90.00
_cell.angle_beta   90.00
_cell.angle_gamma   90.00
#
_symmetry.space_group_name_H-M   'P 1'
#
loop_
_entity.id
_entity.type
_entity.pdbx_description
1 polymer ?
#
loop_
_entity_poly.entity_id
_entity_poly.type
_entity_poly.pdbx_seq_one_letter_code
_entity_poly.pdbx_strand_id
1 'polypeptide(L)'
;MNSFTKFEIKAPCDFYGHNAWRVSCLSRSGKILSIEKPDEKRACEARSLLGVLTLGVQKGDKIRFIGDENSEDLPAFAEKLCRELSC
;
A
#
# COMPACT_ATOMS: atom_id res chain seq x y z
N MET A 1 -17.23 5.58 15.64
CA MET A 1 -17.19 5.32 14.19
C MET A 1 -15.76 5.55 13.78
N ASN A 2 -15.02 4.51 13.39
CA ASN A 2 -13.64 4.70 12.93
C ASN A 2 -13.70 5.24 11.52
N SER A 3 -13.22 6.46 11.29
CA SER A 3 -13.08 7.00 9.93
C SER A 3 -11.76 6.52 9.35
N PHE A 4 -11.69 6.37 8.03
CA PHE A 4 -10.49 5.89 7.33
C PHE A 4 -10.13 6.85 6.22
N THR A 5 -8.84 7.18 6.13
CA THR A 5 -8.30 7.96 5.02
C THR A 5 -7.91 7.03 3.88
N LYS A 6 -8.25 7.43 2.66
CA LYS A 6 -7.97 6.67 1.45
C LYS A 6 -7.10 7.51 0.52
N PHE A 7 -6.06 6.91 -0.04
CA PHE A 7 -5.18 7.56 -1.00
C PHE A 7 -4.93 6.66 -2.20
N GLU A 8 -5.23 7.14 -3.40
CA GLU A 8 -5.13 6.37 -4.64
C GLU A 8 -3.92 6.83 -5.46
N ILE A 9 -3.13 5.88 -5.94
CA ILE A 9 -1.95 6.12 -6.78
C ILE A 9 -1.85 5.07 -7.88
N LYS A 10 -0.97 5.32 -8.86
CA LYS A 10 -0.45 4.24 -9.70
C LYS A 10 0.76 3.61 -9.04
N ALA A 11 0.80 2.27 -9.00
CA ALA A 11 1.91 1.53 -8.46
C ALA A 11 3.19 1.89 -9.22
N PRO A 12 4.25 2.36 -8.53
CA PRO A 12 5.49 2.79 -9.18
C PRO A 12 6.29 1.61 -9.75
N CYS A 13 6.12 0.44 -9.11
CA CYS A 13 6.83 -0.81 -9.39
C CYS A 13 5.92 -1.99 -9.11
N ASP A 14 6.39 -3.19 -9.45
CA ASP A 14 5.72 -4.42 -9.01
C ASP A 14 5.94 -4.66 -7.52
N PHE A 15 4.91 -5.16 -6.81
CA PHE A 15 5.02 -5.54 -5.40
C PHE A 15 5.34 -7.02 -5.28
N TYR A 16 6.52 -7.40 -5.78
CA TYR A 16 7.09 -8.74 -5.62
C TYR A 16 8.42 -8.69 -4.87
N GLY A 17 8.88 -9.85 -4.40
CA GLY A 17 10.20 -10.02 -3.78
C GLY A 17 10.51 -8.96 -2.72
N HIS A 18 11.59 -8.21 -2.95
CA HIS A 18 12.06 -7.18 -2.03
C HIS A 18 11.05 -6.02 -1.84
N ASN A 19 10.34 -5.62 -2.90
CA ASN A 19 9.37 -4.52 -2.84
C ASN A 19 8.15 -4.90 -2.00
N ALA A 20 7.63 -6.12 -2.15
CA ALA A 20 6.54 -6.63 -1.31
C ALA A 20 6.94 -6.64 0.18
N TRP A 21 8.17 -7.08 0.47
CA TRP A 21 8.72 -7.08 1.83
C TRP A 21 8.82 -5.67 2.40
N ARG A 22 9.32 -4.69 1.63
CA ARG A 22 9.40 -3.29 2.08
C ARG A 22 8.04 -2.69 2.36
N VAL A 23 7.06 -2.89 1.46
CA VAL A 23 5.67 -2.45 1.67
C VAL A 23 5.12 -3.05 2.97
N SER A 24 5.30 -4.35 3.18
CA SER A 24 4.85 -5.03 4.40
C SER A 24 5.52 -4.48 5.66
N CYS A 25 6.83 -4.29 5.64
CA CYS A 25 7.59 -3.77 6.78
C CYS A 25 7.22 -2.33 7.13
N LEU A 26 7.15 -1.44 6.15
CA LEU A 26 6.81 -0.04 6.36
C LEU A 26 5.38 0.12 6.88
N SER A 27 4.47 -0.76 6.45
CA SER A 27 3.07 -0.77 6.91
C SER A 27 2.91 -1.22 8.37
N ARG A 28 3.92 -1.87 8.99
CA ARG A 28 3.89 -2.22 10.41
C ARG A 28 3.92 -1.01 11.35
N SER A 29 4.30 0.16 10.83
CA SER A 29 4.16 1.43 11.55
C SER A 29 2.71 1.82 11.85
N GLY A 30 1.73 1.11 11.26
CA GLY A 30 0.30 1.35 11.46
C GLY A 30 -0.28 2.43 10.56
N LYS A 31 0.55 3.13 9.77
CA LYS A 31 0.09 4.21 8.88
C LYS A 31 -0.74 3.68 7.70
N ILE A 32 -0.36 2.54 7.13
CA ILE A 32 -1.15 1.82 6.11
C ILE A 32 -1.69 0.53 6.72
N LEU A 33 -3.01 0.42 6.76
CA LEU A 33 -3.70 -0.77 7.24
C LEU A 33 -3.93 -1.75 6.10
N SER A 34 -4.35 -1.25 4.94
CA SER A 34 -4.78 -2.05 3.80
C SER A 34 -4.33 -1.46 2.46
N ILE A 35 -4.11 -2.35 1.48
CA ILE A 35 -3.86 -2.03 0.08
C ILE A 35 -4.97 -2.67 -0.75
N GLU A 36 -5.60 -1.88 -1.62
CA GLU A 36 -6.68 -2.31 -2.51
C GLU A 36 -6.25 -2.14 -3.97
N LYS A 37 -6.59 -3.11 -4.82
CA LYS A 37 -6.67 -2.95 -6.29
C LYS A 37 -8.15 -2.69 -6.64
N PRO A 38 -8.59 -1.43 -6.70
CA PRO A 38 -10.03 -1.11 -6.79
C PRO A 38 -10.69 -1.66 -8.06
N ASP A 39 -9.96 -1.70 -9.18
CA ASP A 39 -10.49 -2.23 -10.45
C ASP A 39 -10.73 -3.76 -10.39
N GLU A 40 -9.99 -4.47 -9.52
CA GLU A 40 -10.17 -5.91 -9.26
C GLU A 40 -11.06 -6.20 -8.04
N LYS A 41 -11.46 -5.18 -7.27
CA LYS A 41 -12.18 -5.33 -5.98
C LYS A 41 -11.48 -6.25 -5.00
N ARG A 42 -10.15 -6.27 -5.03
CA ARG A 42 -9.31 -7.09 -4.14
C ARG A 42 -8.55 -6.18 -3.19
N ALA A 43 -8.41 -6.63 -1.94
CA ALA A 43 -7.64 -5.93 -0.93
C ALA A 43 -6.87 -6.92 -0.06
N CYS A 44 -5.81 -6.45 0.57
CA CYS A 44 -5.08 -7.20 1.58
C CYS A 44 -4.66 -6.28 2.73
N GLU A 45 -4.43 -6.86 3.91
CA GLU A 45 -3.72 -6.14 4.97
C GLU A 45 -2.31 -5.80 4.50
N ALA A 46 -1.93 -4.53 4.58
CA ALA A 46 -0.66 -4.04 4.06
C ALA A 46 0.53 -4.66 4.80
N ARG A 47 0.38 -4.96 6.10
CA ARG A 47 1.38 -5.66 6.92
C ARG A 47 1.57 -7.14 6.55
N SER A 48 0.63 -7.76 5.85
CA SER A 48 0.70 -9.18 5.48
C SER A 48 1.55 -9.36 4.23
N LEU A 49 2.78 -9.84 4.36
CA LEU A 49 3.66 -10.10 3.22
C LEU A 49 3.01 -11.05 2.20
N LEU A 50 2.37 -12.13 2.67
CA LEU A 50 1.64 -13.05 1.79
C LEU A 50 0.46 -12.35 1.11
N GLY A 51 -0.25 -11.48 1.82
CA GLY A 51 -1.33 -10.66 1.26
C GLY A 51 -0.83 -9.76 0.13
N VAL A 52 0.27 -9.04 0.36
CA VAL A 52 0.88 -8.13 -0.63
C VAL A 52 1.35 -8.91 -1.86
N LEU A 53 2.02 -10.05 -1.68
CA LEU A 53 2.48 -10.90 -2.79
C LEU A 53 1.31 -11.46 -3.61
N THR A 54 0.25 -11.91 -2.95
CA THR A 54 -0.90 -12.51 -3.62
C THR A 54 -1.84 -11.47 -4.23
N LEU A 55 -1.83 -10.23 -3.74
CA LEU A 55 -2.57 -9.12 -4.35
C LEU A 55 -2.12 -8.89 -5.80
N GLY A 56 -0.85 -9.19 -6.12
CA GLY A 56 -0.34 -9.20 -7.50
C GLY A 56 -0.36 -7.81 -8.12
N VAL A 57 0.17 -6.81 -7.40
CA VAL A 57 0.30 -5.43 -7.90
C VAL A 57 1.45 -5.37 -8.89
N GLN A 58 1.15 -4.91 -10.10
CA GLN A 58 2.10 -4.64 -11.18
C GLN A 58 2.31 -3.12 -11.32
N LYS A 59 3.46 -2.74 -11.87
CA LYS A 59 3.77 -1.35 -12.20
C LYS A 59 2.66 -0.74 -13.07
N GLY A 60 2.17 0.42 -12.66
CA GLY A 60 1.10 1.16 -13.34
C GLY A 60 -0.31 0.78 -12.90
N ASP A 61 -0.48 -0.30 -12.14
CA ASP A 61 -1.77 -0.65 -11.56
C ASP A 61 -2.30 0.48 -10.69
N LYS A 62 -3.60 0.73 -10.76
CA LYS A 62 -4.27 1.59 -9.80
C LYS A 62 -4.32 0.85 -8.46
N ILE A 63 -3.77 1.45 -7.42
CA ILE A 63 -3.83 0.95 -6.05
C ILE A 63 -4.33 2.02 -5.11
N ARG A 64 -4.99 1.60 -4.04
CA ARG A 64 -5.49 2.47 -2.99
C ARG A 64 -4.96 2.03 -1.64
N PHE A 65 -4.26 2.93 -0.97
CA PHE A 65 -3.85 2.77 0.42
C PHE A 65 -4.97 3.24 1.34
N ILE A 66 -5.21 2.47 2.40
CA ILE A 66 -6.21 2.76 3.42
C ILE A 66 -5.49 2.82 4.76
N GLY A 67 -5.58 3.98 5.43
CA GLY A 67 -4.97 4.27 6.73
C GLY A 67 -6.00 4.77 7.74
N ASP A 68 -5.56 4.95 8.98
CA ASP A 68 -6.34 5.58 10.06
C ASP A 68 -6.57 7.08 9.76
N GLU A 69 -7.71 7.64 10.18
CA GLU A 69 -8.03 9.06 10.03
C GLU A 69 -7.01 9.98 10.73
N ASN A 70 -6.39 9.49 11.80
CA ASN A 70 -5.36 10.22 12.55
C ASN A 70 -3.98 10.19 11.86
N SER A 71 -3.85 9.49 10.73
CA SER A 71 -2.63 9.46 9.95
C SER A 71 -2.58 10.67 9.02
N GLU A 72 -2.24 11.84 9.59
CA GLU A 72 -2.05 13.11 8.84
C GLU A 72 -1.03 12.98 7.70
N ASP A 73 -0.24 11.90 7.67
CA ASP A 73 0.84 11.66 6.73
C ASP A 73 0.54 10.59 5.66
N LEU A 74 -0.68 10.08 5.48
CA LEU A 74 -0.92 8.98 4.53
C LEU A 74 -0.41 9.31 3.10
N PRO A 75 -0.66 10.51 2.52
CA PRO A 75 -0.09 10.89 1.23
C PRO A 75 1.45 10.98 1.26
N ALA A 76 2.02 11.63 2.26
CA ALA A 76 3.48 11.79 2.39
C ALA A 76 4.19 10.44 2.56
N PHE A 77 3.58 9.51 3.27
CA PHE A 77 4.06 8.15 3.43
C PHE A 77 3.94 7.35 2.13
N ALA A 78 2.81 7.46 1.41
CA ALA A 78 2.65 6.82 0.11
C ALA A 78 3.69 7.34 -0.91
N GLU A 79 3.96 8.64 -0.91
CA GLU A 79 5.04 9.24 -1.72
C GLU A 79 6.42 8.76 -1.30
N LYS A 80 6.71 8.72 0.01
CA LYS A 80 7.96 8.19 0.54
C LYS A 80 8.15 6.72 0.13
N LEU A 81 7.11 5.90 0.27
CA LEU A 81 7.09 4.51 -0.18
C LEU A 81 7.40 4.44 -1.67
N CYS A 82 6.79 5.29 -2.50
CA CYS A 82 7.08 5.33 -3.94
C CYS A 82 8.54 5.71 -4.26
N ARG A 83 9.13 6.65 -3.52
CA ARG A 83 10.56 7.02 -3.67
C ARG A 83 11.50 5.90 -3.23
N GLU A 84 11.09 5.16 -2.21
CA GLU A 84 11.88 4.10 -1.59
C GLU A 84 11.84 2.79 -2.37
N LEU A 85 10.74 2.49 -3.04
CA LEU A 85 10.60 1.31 -3.89
C LEU A 85 11.44 1.51 -5.17
N SER A 86 12.64 0.94 -5.17
CA SER A 86 13.58 1.00 -6.28
C SER A 86 12.96 0.43 -7.56
N CYS A 87 12.90 1.25 -8.60
CA CYS A 87 12.81 0.83 -10.00
C CYS A 87 14.18 1.02 -10.66
#